data_AF-A0A0H5D673-F1
#
_entry.id   AF-A0A0H5D673-F1
#
_cell.length_a   1.000
_cell.length_b   1.000
_cell.length_c   1.000
_cell.angle_alpha   90.00
_cell.angle_beta   90.00
_cell.angle_gamma   90.00
#
_symmetry.space_group_name_H-M   'P 1'
#
loop_
_entity.id
_entity.type
_entity.pdbx_description
1 polymer ?
#
loop_
_entity_poly.entity_id
_entity_poly.type
_entity_poly.pdbx_seq_one_letter_code
_entity_poly.pdbx_strand_id
1 'polypeptide(L)'
;MIKLVAIINVVAWSGFWAFGYLALSATGFTEAQMVTASLLAAAGLITGILAYLRLARAAEQTGYASKTNQLDAAQRNRAQEKGSI
;
A
#
# COMPACT_ATOMS: atom_id res chain seq x y z
N MET A 1 0.12 5.71 -16.58
CA MET A 1 -1.04 4.82 -16.82
C MET A 1 -1.77 4.54 -15.51
N ILE A 2 -2.66 5.42 -15.03
CA ILE A 2 -3.31 5.25 -13.72
C ILE A 2 -4.22 4.02 -13.65
N LYS A 3 -4.86 3.66 -14.77
CA LYS A 3 -5.67 2.44 -14.92
C LYS A 3 -4.88 1.18 -14.57
N LEU A 4 -3.60 1.11 -14.96
CA LEU A 4 -2.75 -0.04 -14.64
C LEU A 4 -2.48 -0.13 -13.13
N VAL A 5 -2.25 1.02 -12.47
CA VAL A 5 -2.06 1.07 -11.02
C VAL A 5 -3.31 0.61 -10.28
N ALA A 6 -4.50 0.99 -10.78
CA ALA A 6 -5.77 0.51 -10.25
C ALA A 6 -5.90 -1.02 -10.34
N ILE A 7 -5.57 -1.61 -11.49
CA ILE A 7 -5.59 -3.06 -11.68
C ILE A 7 -4.60 -3.75 -10.73
N ILE A 8 -3.36 -3.24 -10.65
CA ILE A 8 -2.32 -3.78 -9.74
C ILE A 8 -2.81 -3.72 -8.29
N ASN A 9 -3.44 -2.61 -7.88
CA ASN A 9 -3.97 -2.46 -6.52
C ASN A 9 -5.00 -3.54 -6.17
N VAL A 10 -5.92 -3.82 -7.10
CA VAL A 10 -6.95 -4.87 -6.89
C VAL A 10 -6.29 -6.24 -6.79
N VAL A 11 -5.42 -6.60 -7.75
CA VAL A 11 -4.74 -7.90 -7.76
C VAL A 11 -3.88 -8.09 -6.51
N ALA A 12 -3.18 -7.04 -6.07
CA ALA A 12 -2.34 -7.07 -4.87
C ALA A 12 -3.17 -7.28 -3.59
N TRP A 13 -4.31 -6.59 -3.46
CA TRP A 13 -5.23 -6.82 -2.33
C TRP A 13 -5.85 -8.21 -2.35
N SER A 14 -6.27 -8.71 -3.52
CA SER A 14 -6.77 -10.07 -3.66
C SER A 14 -5.71 -11.11 -3.31
N GLY A 15 -4.47 -10.93 -3.76
CA GLY A 15 -3.35 -11.80 -3.43
C GLY A 15 -3.02 -11.78 -1.94
N PHE A 16 -2.95 -10.61 -1.32
CA PHE A 16 -2.75 -10.48 0.13
C PHE A 16 -3.81 -11.26 0.92
N TRP A 17 -5.09 -11.08 0.61
CA TRP A 17 -6.16 -11.78 1.33
C TRP A 17 -6.17 -13.28 1.05
N ALA A 18 -5.91 -13.71 -0.19
CA ALA A 18 -5.85 -15.13 -0.54
C ALA A 18 -4.71 -15.84 0.21
N PHE A 19 -3.48 -15.34 0.09
CA PHE A 19 -2.32 -15.96 0.73
C PHE A 19 -2.28 -15.72 2.24
N GLY A 20 -2.80 -14.58 2.72
CA GLY A 20 -2.95 -14.29 4.13
C GLY A 20 -3.95 -15.23 4.81
N TYR A 21 -5.09 -15.51 4.16
CA TYR A 21 -6.03 -16.51 4.65
C TYR A 21 -5.39 -17.90 4.71
N LEU A 22 -4.71 -18.32 3.63
CA LEU A 22 -3.98 -19.60 3.61
C LEU A 22 -2.93 -19.68 4.72
N ALA A 23 -2.16 -18.61 4.96
CA ALA A 23 -1.16 -18.59 6.02
C ALA A 23 -1.77 -18.72 7.43
N LEU A 24 -3.00 -18.21 7.63
CA LEU A 24 -3.67 -18.21 8.93
C LEU A 24 -4.52 -19.46 9.19
N SER A 25 -5.10 -20.06 8.15
CA SER A 25 -6.11 -21.11 8.30
C SER A 25 -5.71 -22.47 7.74
N ALA A 26 -4.63 -22.56 6.96
CA ALA A 26 -4.27 -23.84 6.33
C ALA A 26 -3.80 -24.85 7.38
N THR A 27 -4.52 -25.95 7.48
CA THR A 27 -4.12 -27.13 8.25
C THR A 27 -3.46 -28.14 7.30
N GLY A 28 -2.36 -28.77 7.75
CA GLY A 28 -1.65 -29.77 6.95
C GLY A 28 -0.62 -29.22 5.94
N PHE A 29 -0.34 -27.91 5.96
CA PHE A 29 0.79 -27.35 5.20
C PHE A 29 2.12 -27.70 5.85
N THR A 30 3.15 -27.91 5.02
CA THR A 30 4.53 -27.97 5.50
C THR A 30 4.99 -26.57 5.93
N GLU A 31 6.01 -26.50 6.79
CA GLU A 31 6.59 -25.22 7.22
C GLU A 31 7.00 -24.34 6.02
N ALA A 32 7.63 -24.93 5.00
CA ALA A 32 8.02 -24.23 3.78
C ALA A 32 6.83 -23.62 3.01
N GLN A 33 5.67 -24.31 2.97
CA GLN A 33 4.46 -23.79 2.34
C GLN A 33 3.86 -22.64 3.14
N MET A 34 3.87 -22.72 4.47
CA MET A 34 3.41 -21.66 5.36
C MET A 34 4.28 -20.39 5.22
N VAL A 35 5.61 -20.56 5.17
CA VAL A 35 6.56 -19.46 4.92
C VAL A 35 6.33 -18.85 3.55
N THR A 36 6.15 -19.68 2.50
CA THR A 36 5.91 -19.19 1.14
C THR A 36 4.60 -18.41 1.06
N ALA A 37 3.51 -18.92 1.64
CA ALA A 37 2.23 -18.21 1.71
C ALA A 37 2.37 -16.87 2.44
N SER A 38 3.11 -16.85 3.56
CA SER A 38 3.37 -15.62 4.32
C SER A 38 4.17 -14.59 3.51
N LEU A 39 5.18 -15.03 2.76
CA LEU A 39 5.98 -14.16 1.89
C LEU A 39 5.14 -13.58 0.73
N LEU A 40 4.29 -14.40 0.10
CA LEU A 40 3.38 -13.96 -0.94
C LEU A 40 2.34 -12.97 -0.41
N ALA A 41 1.80 -13.21 0.78
CA ALA A 41 0.91 -12.28 1.45
C ALA A 41 1.63 -10.95 1.71
N ALA A 42 2.84 -10.98 2.29
CA ALA A 42 3.63 -9.78 2.55
C ALA A 42 3.94 -8.98 1.27
N ALA A 43 4.31 -9.66 0.18
CA ALA A 43 4.54 -9.03 -1.12
C ALA A 43 3.27 -8.37 -1.68
N GLY A 44 2.11 -9.04 -1.55
CA GLY A 44 0.80 -8.50 -1.91
C GLY A 44 0.45 -7.25 -1.09
N LEU A 45 0.70 -7.28 0.23
CA LEU A 45 0.43 -6.14 1.12
C LEU A 45 1.27 -4.91 0.76
N ILE A 46 2.59 -5.09 0.62
CA ILE A 46 3.51 -3.99 0.28
C ILE A 46 3.13 -3.39 -1.07
N THR A 47 2.90 -4.24 -2.08
CA THR A 47 2.50 -3.79 -3.41
C THR A 47 1.16 -3.08 -3.38
N GLY A 48 0.18 -3.60 -2.63
CA GLY A 48 -1.15 -3.00 -2.46
C GLY A 48 -1.07 -1.62 -1.81
N ILE A 49 -0.29 -1.46 -0.73
CA ILE A 49 -0.08 -0.17 -0.08
C ILE A 49 0.54 0.84 -1.05
N LEU A 50 1.59 0.46 -1.77
CA LEU A 50 2.26 1.36 -2.73
C LEU A 50 1.33 1.78 -3.87
N ALA A 51 0.56 0.83 -4.43
CA ALA A 51 -0.41 1.10 -5.47
C ALA A 51 -1.56 1.99 -4.98
N TYR A 52 -2.07 1.73 -3.77
CA TYR A 52 -3.09 2.54 -3.11
C TYR A 52 -2.63 3.98 -2.89
N LEU A 53 -1.43 4.19 -2.34
CA LEU A 53 -0.88 5.53 -2.13
C LEU A 53 -0.67 6.29 -3.45
N ARG A 54 -0.27 5.58 -4.51
CA ARG A 54 -0.16 6.16 -5.87
C ARG A 54 -1.54 6.55 -6.42
N LEU A 55 -2.56 5.72 -6.22
CA LEU A 55 -3.94 6.01 -6.63
C LEU A 55 -4.53 7.20 -5.87
N ALA A 56 -4.34 7.27 -4.55
CA ALA A 56 -4.80 8.37 -3.73
C ALA A 56 -4.25 9.71 -4.24
N ARG A 57 -2.94 9.79 -4.50
CA ARG A 57 -2.32 10.99 -5.08
C ARG A 57 -2.88 11.34 -6.46
N ALA A 58 -3.13 10.34 -7.30
CA ALA A 58 -3.70 10.58 -8.62
C ALA A 58 -5.17 11.07 -8.55
N ALA A 59 -5.94 10.57 -7.59
CA ALA A 59 -7.31 11.04 -7.34
C ALA A 59 -7.33 12.51 -6.90
N GLU A 60 -6.38 12.93 -6.06
CA GLU A 60 -6.20 14.34 -5.69
C GLU A 60 -5.81 15.22 -6.89
N GLN A 61 -4.87 14.76 -7.72
CA GLN A 61 -4.41 15.50 -8.90
C GLN A 61 -5.49 15.68 -9.97
N THR A 62 -6.40 14.71 -10.08
CA THR A 62 -7.51 14.75 -11.05
C THR A 62 -8.75 15.46 -10.51
N GLY A 63 -8.73 15.92 -9.26
CA GLY A 63 -9.87 16.57 -8.60
C GLY A 63 -10.98 15.62 -8.15
N TYR A 64 -10.79 14.30 -8.29
CA TYR A 64 -11.72 13.29 -7.78
C TYR A 64 -11.71 13.20 -6.25
N ALA A 65 -10.60 13.57 -5.59
CA ALA A 65 -10.48 13.62 -4.15
C ALA A 65 -10.03 15.01 -3.69
N SER A 66 -10.51 15.44 -2.51
CA SER A 66 -10.01 16.66 -1.88
C SER A 66 -8.52 16.51 -1.59
N LYS A 67 -7.73 17.53 -1.93
CA LYS A 67 -6.29 17.53 -1.70
C LYS A 67 -6.05 17.36 -0.20
N THR A 68 -5.28 16.35 0.20
CA THR A 68 -4.94 16.19 1.61
C THR A 68 -4.31 17.48 2.13
N ASN A 69 -4.61 17.86 3.38
CA ASN A 69 -4.08 19.06 4.03
C ASN A 69 -2.59 18.88 4.43
N GLN A 70 -1.79 18.34 3.53
CA GLN A 70 -0.35 18.28 3.70
C GLN A 70 0.19 19.69 3.43
N LEU A 71 0.78 20.27 4.47
CA LEU A 71 1.59 21.47 4.38
C LEU A 71 2.56 21.33 3.20
N ASP A 72 2.70 22.39 2.40
CA ASP A 72 3.66 22.41 1.31
C ASP A 72 5.05 22.03 1.83
N ALA A 73 5.85 21.31 1.03
CA ALA A 73 7.15 20.80 1.47
C ALA A 73 8.06 21.94 1.97
N ALA A 74 7.97 23.13 1.34
CA ALA A 74 8.67 24.32 1.79
C ALA A 74 8.12 24.86 3.12
N GLN A 75 6.80 24.82 3.35
CA GLN A 75 6.19 25.21 4.62
C GLN A 75 6.55 24.23 5.75
N ARG A 76 6.63 22.92 5.45
CA ARG A 76 7.07 21.88 6.38
C ARG A 76 8.52 22.07 6.81
N ASN A 77 9.43 22.26 5.85
CA ASN A 77 10.85 22.48 6.15
C ASN A 77 11.06 23.75 7.00
N ARG A 78 10.38 24.85 6.66
CA ARG A 78 10.40 26.08 7.47
C ARG A 78 9.87 25.87 8.90
N ALA A 79 8.85 25.02 9.07
CA ALA A 79 8.33 24.70 10.40
C ALA A 79 9.29 23.82 11.21
N GLN A 80 10.01 22.89 10.57
CA GLN A 80 11.02 22.04 11.21
C GLN A 80 12.28 22.85 11.60
N GLU A 81 12.73 23.78 10.76
CA GLU A 81 13.84 24.71 11.07
C GLU A 81 13.53 25.60 12.27
N LYS A 82 12.27 26.06 12.41
CA LYS A 82 11.84 26.90 13.54
C LYS A 82 11.63 26.13 14.85
N GLY A 83 11.45 24.80 14.79
CA GLY A 83 11.21 23.94 15.94
C GLY A 83 12.46 23.23 16.49
N SER A 84 13.60 23.35 15.81
CA SER A 84 14.89 22.86 16.30
C SER A 84 15.48 23.89 17.26
N ILE A 85 15.36 23.63 18.57
CA ILE A 85 16.04 24.38 19.64
C ILE A 85 17.50 23.92 19.78
#